data_AF-A0A2H1VGL9-F1
#
_entry.id   AF-A0A2H1VGL9-F1
#
_cell.length_a   1.000
_cell.length_b   1.000
_cell.length_c   1.000
_cell.angle_alpha   90.00
_cell.angle_beta   90.00
_cell.angle_gamma   90.00
#
_symmetry.space_group_name_H-M   'P 1'
#
loop_
_entity.id
_entity.type
_entity.pdbx_description
1 polymer ?
#
loop_
_entity_poly.entity_id
_entity_poly.type
_entity_poly.pdbx_seq_one_letter_code
_entity_poly.pdbx_strand_id
1 'polypeptide(L)'
;MDTRNTRRVAGLGIPNPQKVVREAFGIVIKELWRSGEKDAVVNTTALKSQVQRFAPRFMGYSQQDAQEFLRYLLEGLHEDVNRVTVKPKPILTEIDDNLSDTAKAAEAWSRYLRMEDSRVGDIFVGQLKSTLRCTHCHHDSVTFDPFWDLSLPIPSRTGNLKLQQCLSHFTREEELDGDEKPTCSKCGVRRKCLKWFTVQKFPQVLVLHLKRFSPTERFRGKLNVLVEFPLSNLDMSPYAATRGPAPVYNLYAVSNHSGTTYSGHYTAYCKHPYTGDWHEYNDSRVSPINSRNVVSSEAYVLFYELARHT
;
A
#
# COMPACT_ATOMS: atom_id res chain seq x y z
N MET A 1 -8.93 7.96 13.45
CA MET A 1 -9.71 7.65 12.25
C MET A 1 -9.62 8.85 11.32
N ASP A 2 -9.05 8.68 10.14
CA ASP A 2 -9.46 9.44 8.95
C ASP A 2 -8.92 8.70 7.72
N THR A 3 -9.71 7.75 7.22
CA THR A 3 -9.53 7.14 5.90
C THR A 3 -10.49 7.76 4.89
N ARG A 4 -11.01 8.96 5.15
CA ARG A 4 -11.92 9.68 4.26
C ARG A 4 -11.37 11.05 3.89
N ASN A 5 -10.22 11.08 3.20
CA ASN A 5 -9.92 12.24 2.36
C ASN A 5 -8.92 11.97 1.24
N THR A 6 -9.25 11.05 0.33
CA THR A 6 -8.80 11.19 -1.06
C THR A 6 -9.89 11.92 -1.83
N ARG A 7 -10.03 13.24 -1.61
CA ARG A 7 -10.73 14.10 -2.56
C ARG A 7 -9.96 14.01 -3.89
N ARG A 8 -10.44 13.16 -4.80
CA ARG A 8 -10.07 13.23 -6.22
C ARG A 8 -10.42 14.63 -6.68
N VAL A 9 -9.41 15.40 -7.04
CA VAL A 9 -9.60 16.63 -7.82
C VAL A 9 -10.20 16.16 -9.13
N ALA A 10 -11.48 16.50 -9.37
CA ALA A 10 -12.12 16.31 -10.65
C ALA A 10 -11.38 17.18 -11.68
N GLY A 11 -10.40 16.59 -12.36
CA GLY A 11 -9.73 17.19 -13.50
C GLY A 11 -10.70 17.22 -14.68
N LEU A 12 -11.06 18.43 -15.08
CA LEU A 12 -11.76 18.74 -16.32
C LEU A 12 -11.09 18.05 -17.51
N GLY A 13 -11.90 17.54 -18.44
CA GLY A 13 -11.45 16.86 -19.65
C GLY A 13 -10.49 17.71 -20.47
N ILE A 14 -9.21 17.32 -20.46
CA ILE A 14 -8.21 17.71 -21.43
C ILE A 14 -7.83 16.41 -22.18
N PRO A 15 -7.72 16.41 -23.52
CA PRO A 15 -7.33 15.23 -24.28
C PRO A 15 -5.96 14.69 -23.81
N ASN A 16 -5.88 13.37 -23.63
CA ASN A 16 -4.79 12.63 -22.97
C ASN A 16 -3.48 12.62 -23.80
N PRO A 17 -2.37 13.24 -23.34
CA PRO A 17 -1.05 13.04 -23.92
C PRO A 17 -0.43 11.72 -23.38
N GLN A 18 -0.96 10.62 -23.89
CA GLN A 18 -0.34 9.30 -24.17
C GLN A 18 0.74 8.76 -23.22
N LYS A 19 0.39 7.83 -22.32
CA LYS A 19 1.18 6.60 -22.01
C LYS A 19 2.70 6.74 -21.75
N VAL A 20 3.17 7.84 -21.15
CA VAL A 20 4.61 8.14 -21.09
C VAL A 20 5.30 7.59 -19.83
N VAL A 21 4.57 7.38 -18.73
CA VAL A 21 5.17 6.91 -17.46
C VAL A 21 5.66 5.47 -17.63
N ARG A 22 4.84 4.60 -18.25
CA ARG A 22 5.22 3.21 -18.53
C ARG A 22 6.44 3.09 -19.43
N GLU A 23 6.59 4.00 -20.40
CA GLU A 23 7.69 3.95 -21.38
C GLU A 23 9.00 4.37 -20.73
N ALA A 24 8.98 5.50 -20.01
CA ALA A 24 10.13 5.96 -19.26
C ALA A 24 10.54 4.96 -18.16
N PHE A 25 9.57 4.37 -17.46
CA PHE A 25 9.82 3.32 -16.48
C PHE A 25 10.42 2.07 -17.12
N GLY A 26 9.86 1.63 -18.25
CA GLY A 26 10.36 0.47 -19.00
C GLY A 26 11.80 0.64 -19.50
N ILE A 27 12.20 1.85 -19.89
CA ILE A 27 13.58 2.18 -20.26
C ILE A 27 14.51 2.00 -19.05
N VAL A 28 14.16 2.60 -17.91
CA VAL A 28 14.96 2.48 -16.66
C VAL A 28 15.13 1.01 -16.25
N ILE A 29 14.05 0.23 -16.26
CA ILE A 29 14.12 -1.19 -15.92
C ILE A 29 15.00 -1.96 -16.93
N LYS A 30 14.87 -1.73 -18.23
CA LYS A 30 15.72 -2.40 -19.23
C LYS A 30 17.20 -2.09 -19.06
N GLU A 31 17.54 -0.84 -18.72
CA GLU A 31 18.91 -0.43 -18.45
C GLU A 31 19.46 -1.04 -17.16
N LEU A 32 18.68 -1.04 -16.07
CA LEU A 32 19.07 -1.66 -14.79
C LEU A 32 19.34 -3.18 -14.91
N TRP A 33 18.65 -3.86 -15.83
CA TRP A 33 18.77 -5.30 -16.06
C TRP A 33 19.63 -5.66 -17.27
N ARG A 34 20.35 -4.69 -17.86
CA ARG A 34 21.22 -4.94 -19.00
C ARG A 34 22.40 -5.81 -18.59
N SER A 35 22.59 -6.93 -19.28
CA SER A 35 23.72 -7.84 -19.01
C SER A 35 25.05 -7.25 -19.51
N GLY A 36 26.13 -7.51 -18.77
CA GLY A 36 27.50 -7.28 -19.24
C GLY A 36 28.13 -5.93 -18.84
N GLU A 37 27.35 -4.97 -18.32
CA GLU A 37 27.88 -3.72 -17.77
C GLU A 37 28.00 -3.86 -16.24
N LYS A 38 29.23 -3.81 -15.73
CA LYS A 38 29.49 -3.71 -14.28
C LYS A 38 29.57 -2.22 -13.92
N ASP A 39 28.99 -1.86 -12.77
CA ASP A 39 29.03 -0.50 -12.18
C ASP A 39 28.36 0.61 -13.01
N ALA A 40 27.43 0.28 -13.91
CA ALA A 40 26.67 1.26 -14.67
C ALA A 40 25.66 2.02 -13.79
N VAL A 41 25.61 3.34 -13.94
CA VAL A 41 24.62 4.22 -13.28
C VAL A 41 23.55 4.60 -14.30
N VAL A 42 22.30 4.22 -14.01
CA VAL A 42 21.16 4.47 -14.90
C VAL A 42 20.61 5.88 -14.72
N ASN A 43 20.36 6.58 -15.83
CA ASN A 43 19.81 7.93 -15.81
C ASN A 43 18.27 7.91 -15.69
N THR A 44 17.74 8.44 -14.59
CA THR A 44 16.30 8.45 -14.30
C THR A 44 15.59 9.76 -14.66
N THR A 45 16.28 10.70 -15.33
CA THR A 45 15.75 12.05 -15.65
C THR A 45 14.46 11.99 -16.47
N ALA A 46 14.40 11.09 -17.45
CA ALA A 46 13.20 10.90 -18.26
C ALA A 46 12.01 10.42 -17.41
N LEU A 47 12.23 9.46 -16.52
CA LEU A 47 11.21 8.97 -15.59
C LEU A 47 10.74 10.07 -14.64
N LYS A 48 11.67 10.80 -14.00
CA LYS A 48 11.34 11.95 -13.15
C LYS A 48 10.47 12.96 -13.90
N SER A 49 10.82 13.26 -15.16
CA SER A 49 10.08 14.20 -16.01
C SER A 49 8.64 13.76 -16.25
N GLN A 50 8.39 12.47 -16.49
CA GLN A 50 7.02 11.98 -16.68
C GLN A 50 6.25 11.91 -15.37
N VAL A 51 6.88 11.45 -14.28
CA VAL A 51 6.21 11.37 -12.98
C VAL A 51 5.80 12.76 -12.48
N GLN A 52 6.66 13.78 -12.62
CA GLN A 52 6.29 15.15 -12.18
C GLN A 52 5.23 15.81 -13.09
N ARG A 53 5.09 15.37 -14.36
CA ARG A 53 3.97 15.81 -15.23
C ARG A 53 2.66 15.15 -14.80
N PHE A 54 2.70 13.86 -14.49
CA PHE A 54 1.55 13.10 -14.00
C PHE A 54 1.11 13.55 -12.61
N ALA A 55 2.06 13.77 -11.71
CA ALA A 55 1.86 14.21 -10.33
C ALA A 55 2.70 15.46 -10.03
N PRO A 56 2.16 16.67 -10.32
CA PRO A 56 2.86 17.96 -10.18
C PRO A 56 3.48 18.24 -8.81
N ARG A 57 3.03 17.56 -7.76
CA ARG A 57 3.61 17.66 -6.42
C ARG A 57 5.08 17.24 -6.33
N PHE A 58 5.56 16.41 -7.26
CA PHE A 58 6.97 15.99 -7.34
C PHE A 58 7.81 16.90 -8.24
N MET A 59 7.26 18.04 -8.69
CA MET A 59 8.04 19.07 -9.37
C MET A 59 9.11 19.65 -8.42
N GLY A 60 10.22 20.08 -9.00
CA GLY A 60 11.37 20.58 -8.25
C GLY A 60 12.28 19.46 -7.74
N TYR A 61 12.99 19.74 -6.65
CA TYR A 61 14.08 18.93 -6.11
C TYR A 61 14.04 18.82 -4.58
N SER A 62 12.88 19.09 -3.96
CA SER A 62 12.70 18.88 -2.53
C SER A 62 12.65 17.39 -2.21
N GLN A 63 12.96 17.05 -0.97
CA GLN A 63 12.72 15.70 -0.46
C GLN A 63 11.22 15.41 -0.40
N GLN A 64 10.88 14.13 -0.55
CA GLN A 64 9.51 13.65 -0.68
C GLN A 64 9.34 12.33 0.09
N ASP A 65 8.09 11.97 0.38
CA ASP A 65 7.77 10.70 1.01
C ASP A 65 7.81 9.56 -0.02
N ALA A 66 8.57 8.50 0.28
CA ALA A 66 8.74 7.37 -0.65
C ALA A 66 7.46 6.54 -0.85
N GLN A 67 6.60 6.43 0.17
CA GLN A 67 5.32 5.74 0.05
C GLN A 67 4.36 6.55 -0.83
N GLU A 68 4.38 7.87 -0.69
CA GLU A 68 3.59 8.74 -1.54
C GLU A 68 4.06 8.68 -3.00
N PHE A 69 5.38 8.77 -3.23
CA PHE A 69 5.97 8.60 -4.56
C PHE A 69 5.58 7.25 -5.19
N LEU A 70 5.66 6.16 -4.42
CA LEU A 70 5.26 4.82 -4.86
C LEU A 70 3.80 4.81 -5.34
N ARG A 71 2.87 5.39 -4.58
CA ARG A 71 1.44 5.39 -4.94
C ARG A 71 1.18 6.10 -6.26
N TYR A 72 1.76 7.27 -6.46
CA TYR A 72 1.60 8.00 -7.72
C TYR A 72 2.31 7.34 -8.89
N LEU A 73 3.48 6.72 -8.67
CA LEU A 73 4.16 5.95 -9.71
C LEU A 73 3.29 4.74 -10.14
N LEU A 74 2.75 3.99 -9.18
CA LEU A 74 1.86 2.86 -9.47
C LEU A 74 0.56 3.32 -10.15
N GLU A 75 -0.02 4.45 -9.74
CA GLU A 75 -1.21 5.03 -10.38
C GLU A 75 -0.91 5.44 -11.83
N GLY A 76 0.20 6.13 -12.08
CA GLY A 76 0.60 6.51 -13.43
C GLY A 76 0.87 5.31 -14.33
N LEU A 77 1.56 4.29 -13.80
CA LEU A 77 1.76 3.02 -14.51
C LEU A 77 0.43 2.29 -14.76
N HIS A 78 -0.49 2.31 -13.80
CA HIS A 78 -1.80 1.69 -13.90
C HIS A 78 -2.64 2.33 -15.00
N GLU A 79 -2.78 3.66 -14.99
CA GLU A 79 -3.55 4.40 -16.00
C GLU A 79 -2.97 4.19 -17.41
N ASP A 80 -1.64 4.16 -17.55
CA ASP A 80 -0.95 3.93 -18.82
C ASP A 80 -1.22 2.54 -19.44
N VAL A 81 -1.51 1.54 -18.59
CA VAL A 81 -1.73 0.13 -18.98
C VAL A 81 -3.11 -0.40 -18.62
N ASN A 82 -4.05 0.50 -18.28
CA ASN A 82 -5.43 0.13 -17.95
C ASN A 82 -6.10 -0.45 -19.21
N ARG A 83 -6.68 -1.64 -19.05
CA ARG A 83 -7.43 -2.38 -20.07
C ARG A 83 -8.77 -1.68 -20.34
N VAL A 84 -9.32 -0.96 -19.34
CA VAL A 84 -10.49 -0.09 -19.49
C VAL A 84 -10.05 1.23 -20.10
N THR A 85 -10.29 1.40 -21.40
CA THR A 85 -9.92 2.63 -22.14
C THR A 85 -10.97 3.73 -22.07
N VAL A 86 -12.23 3.38 -21.81
CA VAL A 86 -13.35 4.31 -21.63
C VAL A 86 -14.04 3.98 -20.31
N LYS A 87 -13.84 4.86 -19.31
CA LYS A 87 -14.39 4.65 -17.97
C LYS A 87 -15.92 4.81 -17.99
N PRO A 88 -16.71 3.76 -17.67
CA PRO A 88 -18.16 3.85 -17.67
C PRO A 88 -18.67 4.73 -16.52
N LYS A 89 -19.96 5.08 -16.54
CA LYS A 89 -20.58 5.82 -15.42
C LYS A 89 -20.41 5.02 -14.11
N PRO A 90 -19.99 5.68 -13.01
CA PRO A 90 -19.90 5.04 -11.70
C PRO A 90 -21.26 4.51 -11.24
N ILE A 91 -21.27 3.30 -10.68
CA ILE A 91 -22.45 2.73 -10.03
C ILE A 91 -22.46 3.23 -8.59
N LEU A 92 -23.40 4.13 -8.27
CA LEU A 92 -23.51 4.77 -6.96
C LEU A 92 -24.56 4.12 -6.05
N THR A 93 -25.29 3.12 -6.57
CA THR A 93 -26.27 2.38 -5.77
C THR A 93 -25.58 1.54 -4.71
N GLU A 94 -26.20 1.39 -3.55
CA GLU A 94 -25.71 0.47 -2.52
C GLU A 94 -25.74 -0.97 -3.02
N ILE A 95 -24.83 -1.80 -2.52
CA ILE A 95 -24.88 -3.25 -2.76
C ILE A 95 -25.96 -3.82 -1.83
N ASP A 96 -26.82 -4.69 -2.37
CA ASP A 96 -27.95 -5.25 -1.62
C ASP A 96 -27.50 -5.89 -0.29
N ASP A 97 -28.09 -5.39 0.79
CA ASP A 97 -27.81 -5.82 2.17
C ASP A 97 -28.10 -7.31 2.40
N ASN A 98 -29.01 -7.92 1.61
CA ASN A 98 -29.42 -9.32 1.74
C ASN A 98 -28.40 -10.30 1.14
N LEU A 99 -27.43 -9.81 0.38
CA LEU A 99 -26.36 -10.64 -0.16
C LEU A 99 -25.42 -11.14 0.94
N SER A 100 -24.86 -12.33 0.76
CA SER A 100 -23.76 -12.82 1.60
C SER A 100 -22.53 -11.93 1.45
N ASP A 101 -21.69 -11.87 2.47
CA ASP A 101 -20.43 -11.10 2.43
C ASP A 101 -19.56 -11.47 1.23
N THR A 102 -19.52 -12.75 0.85
CA THR A 102 -18.80 -13.22 -0.35
C THR A 102 -19.39 -12.64 -1.64
N ALA A 103 -20.72 -12.58 -1.77
CA ALA A 103 -21.38 -11.99 -2.93
C ALA A 103 -21.19 -10.47 -2.96
N LYS A 104 -21.28 -9.78 -1.82
CA LYS A 104 -20.99 -8.34 -1.70
C LYS A 104 -19.55 -8.03 -2.09
N ALA A 105 -18.59 -8.83 -1.64
CA ALA A 105 -17.19 -8.71 -2.00
C ALA A 105 -16.96 -8.85 -3.51
N ALA A 106 -17.56 -9.87 -4.13
CA ALA A 106 -17.45 -10.13 -5.56
C ALA A 106 -18.07 -9.00 -6.39
N GLU A 107 -19.23 -8.50 -5.99
CA GLU A 107 -19.88 -7.36 -6.64
C GLU A 107 -19.05 -6.08 -6.52
N ALA A 108 -18.55 -5.75 -5.32
CA ALA A 108 -17.66 -4.61 -5.12
C ALA A 108 -16.39 -4.71 -5.97
N TRP A 109 -15.81 -5.91 -6.07
CA TRP A 109 -14.64 -6.17 -6.91
C TRP A 109 -14.94 -6.01 -8.40
N SER A 110 -16.07 -6.54 -8.87
CA SER A 110 -16.54 -6.37 -10.24
C SER A 110 -16.75 -4.89 -10.58
N ARG A 111 -17.37 -4.12 -9.68
CA ARG A 111 -17.54 -2.67 -9.85
C ARG A 111 -16.21 -1.93 -9.93
N TYR A 112 -15.21 -2.34 -9.15
CA TYR A 112 -13.86 -1.79 -9.22
C TYR A 112 -13.19 -2.08 -10.58
N LEU A 113 -13.20 -3.35 -11.02
CA LEU A 113 -12.59 -3.76 -12.29
C LEU A 113 -13.25 -3.16 -13.53
N ARG A 114 -14.52 -2.72 -13.45
CA ARG A 114 -15.16 -1.93 -14.52
C ARG A 114 -14.44 -0.61 -14.82
N MET A 115 -13.65 -0.11 -13.88
CA MET A 115 -12.97 1.18 -13.96
C MET A 115 -11.45 1.01 -13.99
N GLU A 116 -10.93 0.09 -13.17
CA GLU A 116 -9.51 -0.06 -12.87
C GLU A 116 -9.07 -1.52 -13.10
N ASP A 117 -8.62 -1.85 -14.32
CA ASP A 117 -8.17 -3.20 -14.69
C ASP A 117 -6.82 -3.16 -15.41
N SER A 118 -5.73 -3.49 -14.74
CA SER A 118 -4.40 -3.43 -15.35
C SER A 118 -3.44 -4.46 -14.78
N ARG A 119 -2.32 -4.71 -15.48
CA ARG A 119 -1.27 -5.60 -14.96
C ARG A 119 -0.69 -5.13 -13.63
N VAL A 120 -0.65 -3.82 -13.39
CA VAL A 120 -0.23 -3.27 -12.09
C VAL A 120 -1.26 -3.63 -11.02
N GLY A 121 -2.55 -3.53 -11.35
CA GLY A 121 -3.67 -3.96 -10.50
C GLY A 121 -3.58 -5.44 -10.12
N ASP A 122 -3.31 -6.31 -11.10
CA ASP A 122 -3.17 -7.76 -10.90
C ASP A 122 -2.12 -8.11 -9.83
N ILE A 123 -1.07 -7.29 -9.72
CA ILE A 123 0.09 -7.53 -8.85
C ILE A 123 -0.14 -6.94 -7.45
N PHE A 124 -0.54 -5.67 -7.37
CA PHE A 124 -0.51 -4.90 -6.13
C PHE A 124 -1.86 -4.76 -5.43
N VAL A 125 -2.98 -5.02 -6.10
CA VAL A 125 -4.30 -4.72 -5.54
C VAL A 125 -4.89 -5.91 -4.79
N GLY A 126 -5.16 -5.69 -3.51
CA GLY A 126 -5.99 -6.54 -2.66
C GLY A 126 -7.36 -5.90 -2.38
N GLN A 127 -8.17 -6.56 -1.56
CA GLN A 127 -9.47 -6.06 -1.11
C GLN A 127 -9.57 -6.19 0.42
N LEU A 128 -9.87 -5.09 1.10
CA LEU A 128 -10.20 -5.06 2.53
C LEU A 128 -11.70 -5.22 2.70
N LYS A 129 -12.10 -5.88 3.79
CA LYS A 129 -13.45 -5.87 4.34
C LYS A 129 -13.45 -5.01 5.60
N SER A 130 -14.16 -3.89 5.56
CA SER A 130 -14.45 -3.06 6.73
C SER A 130 -15.79 -3.51 7.32
N THR A 131 -15.81 -3.89 8.59
CA THR A 131 -17.06 -4.23 9.28
C THR A 131 -17.36 -3.17 10.32
N LEU A 132 -18.62 -2.72 10.38
CA LEU A 132 -19.13 -1.77 11.34
C LEU A 132 -20.33 -2.38 12.06
N ARG A 133 -20.15 -2.73 13.34
CA ARG A 133 -21.19 -3.30 14.19
C ARG A 133 -21.81 -2.24 15.07
N CYS A 134 -23.13 -2.06 14.97
CA CYS A 134 -23.87 -1.22 15.91
C CYS A 134 -23.95 -1.90 17.28
N THR A 135 -23.52 -1.23 18.35
CA THR A 135 -23.58 -1.81 19.71
C THR A 135 -25.00 -1.84 20.29
N HIS A 136 -25.96 -1.17 19.66
CA HIS A 136 -27.36 -1.11 20.10
C HIS A 136 -28.26 -2.16 19.42
N CYS A 137 -28.23 -2.26 18.09
CA CYS A 137 -29.08 -3.21 17.34
C CYS A 137 -28.31 -4.44 16.85
N HIS A 138 -27.00 -4.51 17.07
CA HIS A 138 -26.12 -5.60 16.65
C HIS A 138 -26.06 -5.86 15.13
N HIS A 139 -26.61 -4.95 14.32
CA HIS A 139 -26.48 -5.02 12.87
C HIS A 139 -25.04 -4.72 12.44
N ASP A 140 -24.51 -5.60 11.60
CA ASP A 140 -23.24 -5.43 10.90
C ASP A 140 -23.48 -4.83 9.52
N SER A 141 -22.84 -3.68 9.26
CA SER A 141 -22.67 -3.14 7.92
C SER A 141 -21.25 -3.44 7.44
N VAL A 142 -21.12 -3.97 6.22
CA VAL A 142 -19.83 -4.33 5.64
C VAL A 142 -19.58 -3.55 4.35
N THR A 143 -18.37 -3.05 4.18
CA THR A 143 -17.91 -2.45 2.92
C THR A 143 -16.62 -3.12 2.46
N PHE A 144 -16.42 -3.17 1.15
CA PHE A 144 -15.26 -3.80 0.53
C PHE A 144 -14.50 -2.81 -0.33
N ASP A 145 -13.26 -2.53 0.05
CA ASP A 145 -12.46 -1.46 -0.52
C ASP A 145 -11.16 -2.02 -1.12
N PRO A 146 -10.79 -1.67 -2.36
CA PRO A 146 -9.50 -2.04 -2.93
C PRO A 146 -8.36 -1.33 -2.18
N PHE A 147 -7.23 -2.00 -2.01
CA PHE A 147 -6.02 -1.40 -1.46
C PHE A 147 -4.79 -1.78 -2.29
N TRP A 148 -3.84 -0.85 -2.39
CA TRP A 148 -2.57 -1.01 -3.11
C TRP A 148 -1.40 -1.22 -2.14
N ASP A 149 -1.55 -0.72 -0.92
CA ASP A 149 -0.63 -0.84 0.20
C ASP A 149 -1.41 -0.82 1.52
N LEU A 150 -0.83 -1.39 2.57
CA LEU A 150 -1.36 -1.27 3.93
C LEU A 150 -0.45 -0.37 4.76
N SER A 151 -0.99 0.77 5.18
CA SER A 151 -0.28 1.71 6.06
C SER A 151 -0.56 1.37 7.53
N LEU A 152 0.39 0.68 8.15
CA LEU A 152 0.26 0.09 9.47
C LEU A 152 0.64 1.08 10.58
N PRO A 153 -0.23 1.28 11.60
CA PRO A 153 0.15 2.01 12.80
C PRO A 153 1.21 1.24 13.59
N ILE A 154 2.14 1.98 14.20
CA ILE A 154 3.11 1.42 15.13
C ILE A 154 2.54 1.60 16.55
N PRO A 155 2.22 0.51 17.26
CA PRO A 155 1.41 0.56 18.48
C PRO A 155 2.15 1.13 19.70
N SER A 156 3.49 1.18 19.67
CA SER A 156 4.32 1.72 20.75
C SER A 156 5.51 2.49 20.18
N ARG A 157 6.06 3.42 20.96
CA ARG A 157 7.29 4.14 20.63
C ARG A 157 8.54 3.44 21.18
N THR A 158 8.38 2.43 22.04
CA THR A 158 9.45 1.71 22.73
C THR A 158 9.15 0.20 22.81
N GLY A 159 10.18 -0.58 23.11
CA GLY A 159 10.08 -2.02 23.32
C GLY A 159 10.35 -2.85 22.07
N ASN A 160 10.28 -4.17 22.24
CA ASN A 160 10.49 -5.15 21.17
C ASN A 160 9.19 -5.28 20.37
N LEU A 161 9.12 -4.55 19.25
CA LEU A 161 7.95 -4.58 18.37
C LEU A 161 8.16 -5.52 17.20
N LYS A 162 7.13 -6.29 16.89
CA LYS A 162 7.06 -7.17 15.72
C LYS A 162 6.02 -6.66 14.72
N LEU A 163 6.25 -6.91 13.43
CA LEU A 163 5.32 -6.55 12.35
C LEU A 163 3.91 -7.10 12.59
N GLN A 164 3.80 -8.30 13.16
CA GLN A 164 2.53 -8.92 13.51
C GLN A 164 1.73 -8.09 14.53
N GLN A 165 2.39 -7.35 15.42
CA GLN A 165 1.70 -6.44 16.34
C GLN A 165 1.15 -5.22 15.61
N CYS A 166 1.86 -4.69 14.61
CA CYS A 166 1.36 -3.62 13.74
C CYS A 166 0.15 -4.08 12.92
N LEU A 167 0.21 -5.30 12.35
CA LEU A 167 -0.90 -5.91 11.62
C LEU A 167 -2.11 -6.16 12.53
N SER A 168 -1.89 -6.75 13.71
CA SER A 168 -2.95 -6.98 14.70
C SER A 168 -3.58 -5.66 15.15
N HIS A 169 -2.79 -4.60 15.34
CA HIS A 169 -3.32 -3.28 15.66
C HIS A 169 -4.08 -2.65 14.49
N PHE A 170 -3.70 -2.93 13.25
CA PHE A 170 -4.43 -2.46 12.07
C PHE A 170 -5.82 -3.14 11.93
N THR A 171 -5.92 -4.44 12.28
CA THR A 171 -7.15 -5.22 12.14
C THR A 171 -7.98 -5.35 13.41
N ARG A 172 -7.54 -4.77 14.54
CA ARG A 172 -8.29 -4.85 15.80
C ARG A 172 -9.63 -4.15 15.71
N GLU A 173 -10.55 -4.55 16.59
CA GLU A 173 -11.76 -3.79 16.85
C GLU A 173 -11.40 -2.44 17.49
N GLU A 174 -11.84 -1.36 16.84
CA GLU A 174 -11.81 0.00 17.36
C GLU A 174 -13.23 0.46 17.69
N GLU A 175 -13.38 1.15 18.81
CA GLU A 175 -14.65 1.71 19.23
C GLU A 175 -14.84 3.11 18.66
N LEU A 176 -16.00 3.33 18.04
CA LEU A 176 -16.48 4.62 17.55
C LEU A 176 -17.56 5.14 18.50
N ASP A 177 -17.19 6.07 19.38
CA ASP A 177 -18.06 6.68 20.38
C ASP A 177 -17.88 8.21 20.41
N GLY A 178 -18.64 8.91 21.26
CA GLY A 178 -18.61 10.38 21.35
C GLY A 178 -18.88 11.07 20.01
N ASP A 179 -17.95 11.93 19.60
CA ASP A 179 -18.02 12.69 18.35
C ASP A 179 -17.79 11.82 17.10
N GLU A 180 -17.19 10.63 17.25
CA GLU A 180 -16.90 9.70 16.15
C GLU A 180 -18.07 8.75 15.85
N LYS A 181 -19.19 8.83 16.60
CA LYS A 181 -20.37 7.97 16.39
C LYS A 181 -20.88 8.05 14.95
N PRO A 182 -20.90 6.94 14.19
CA PRO A 182 -21.56 6.90 12.89
C PRO A 182 -23.07 6.79 13.05
N THR A 183 -23.81 7.13 11.99
CA THR A 183 -25.24 6.84 11.89
C THR A 183 -25.43 5.37 11.51
N CYS A 184 -26.15 4.62 12.33
CA CYS A 184 -26.47 3.22 12.02
C CYS A 184 -27.58 3.15 10.96
N SER A 185 -27.35 2.39 9.89
CA SER A 185 -28.29 2.21 8.77
C SER A 185 -29.64 1.62 9.19
N LYS A 186 -29.68 0.78 10.24
CA LYS A 186 -30.94 0.19 10.76
C LYS A 186 -31.61 1.03 11.84
N CYS A 187 -30.84 1.74 12.68
CA CYS A 187 -31.44 2.60 13.70
C CYS A 187 -31.83 3.99 13.18
N GLY A 188 -31.24 4.45 12.07
CA GLY A 188 -31.46 5.79 11.53
C GLY A 188 -30.86 6.94 12.37
N VAL A 189 -30.10 6.63 13.43
CA VAL A 189 -29.52 7.61 14.36
C VAL A 189 -28.06 7.30 14.67
N ARG A 190 -27.34 8.29 15.20
CA ARG A 190 -25.93 8.14 15.63
C ARG A 190 -25.83 7.17 16.80
N ARG A 191 -25.00 6.13 16.66
CA ARG A 191 -24.81 5.08 17.66
C ARG A 191 -23.32 4.81 17.89
N LYS A 192 -23.01 4.32 19.09
CA LYS A 192 -21.71 3.72 19.37
C LYS A 192 -21.56 2.45 18.52
N CYS A 193 -20.44 2.32 17.82
CA CYS A 193 -20.17 1.18 16.95
C CYS A 193 -18.79 0.59 17.20
N LEU A 194 -18.62 -0.68 16.90
CA LEU A 194 -17.30 -1.30 16.75
C LEU A 194 -16.95 -1.34 15.27
N LYS A 195 -15.70 -1.04 14.92
CA LYS A 195 -15.19 -1.11 13.56
C LYS A 195 -13.92 -1.93 13.52
N TRP A 196 -13.75 -2.76 12.49
CA TRP A 196 -12.50 -3.48 12.26
C TRP A 196 -12.30 -3.80 10.78
N PHE A 197 -11.08 -4.20 10.45
CA PHE A 197 -10.70 -4.60 9.10
C PHE A 197 -10.26 -6.07 9.06
N THR A 198 -10.59 -6.73 7.96
CA THR A 198 -10.00 -8.02 7.57
C THR A 198 -9.63 -7.95 6.09
N VAL A 199 -8.74 -8.83 5.62
CA VAL A 199 -8.34 -8.90 4.22
C VAL A 199 -9.21 -9.92 3.49
N GLN A 200 -10.03 -9.46 2.57
CA GLN A 200 -10.92 -10.30 1.75
C GLN A 200 -10.18 -10.93 0.57
N LYS A 201 -9.29 -10.16 -0.07
CA LYS A 201 -8.45 -10.61 -1.18
C LYS A 201 -7.01 -10.13 -0.96
N PHE A 202 -6.07 -11.05 -1.02
CA PHE A 202 -4.64 -10.77 -0.92
C PHE A 202 -4.04 -10.43 -2.31
N PRO A 203 -3.09 -9.48 -2.40
CA PRO A 203 -2.36 -9.16 -3.63
C PRO A 203 -1.19 -10.14 -3.88
N GLN A 204 -0.65 -10.20 -5.10
CA GLN A 204 0.57 -10.98 -5.37
C GLN A 204 1.79 -10.36 -4.70
N VAL A 205 1.86 -9.03 -4.72
CA VAL A 205 2.86 -8.24 -3.98
C VAL A 205 2.14 -7.44 -2.91
N LEU A 206 2.43 -7.73 -1.65
CA LEU A 206 1.93 -7.02 -0.49
C LEU A 206 2.91 -5.92 -0.09
N VAL A 207 2.48 -4.66 -0.21
CA VAL A 207 3.24 -3.50 0.24
C VAL A 207 2.77 -3.10 1.63
N LEU A 208 3.68 -3.11 2.60
CA LEU A 208 3.41 -2.70 3.97
C LEU A 208 4.20 -1.45 4.30
N HIS A 209 3.50 -0.35 4.55
CA HIS A 209 4.09 0.91 4.98
C HIS A 209 3.98 1.04 6.51
N LEU A 210 5.09 1.30 7.19
CA LEU A 210 5.12 1.58 8.62
C LEU A 210 4.89 3.08 8.85
N LYS A 211 3.78 3.46 9.50
CA LYS A 211 3.42 4.86 9.78
C LYS A 211 4.36 5.49 10.81
N ARG A 212 5.59 5.82 10.39
CA ARG A 212 6.62 6.43 11.24
C ARG A 212 6.44 7.93 11.41
N PHE A 213 5.67 8.56 10.53
CA PHE A 213 5.33 9.98 10.59
C PHE A 213 3.87 10.15 11.02
N SER A 214 3.61 11.04 11.97
CA SER A 214 2.25 11.37 12.39
C SER A 214 1.93 12.82 12.04
N PRO A 215 1.02 13.08 11.09
CA PRO A 215 0.60 14.45 10.75
C PRO A 215 -0.09 15.18 11.90
N THR A 216 -0.73 14.43 12.81
CA THR A 216 -1.49 14.97 13.94
C THR A 216 -0.60 15.40 15.11
N GLU A 217 0.64 14.94 15.14
CA GLU A 217 1.57 15.19 16.23
C GLU A 217 2.70 16.12 15.77
N ARG A 218 2.38 17.39 15.46
CA ARG A 218 3.32 18.40 14.92
C ARG A 218 4.67 18.50 15.68
N PHE A 219 4.71 18.09 16.94
CA PHE A 219 5.91 18.10 17.79
C PHE A 219 6.54 16.72 18.05
N ARG A 220 5.89 15.61 17.66
CA ARG A 220 6.51 14.29 17.76
C ARG A 220 7.21 13.99 16.45
N GLY A 221 8.54 13.96 16.52
CA GLY A 221 9.39 13.50 15.44
C GLY A 221 9.12 12.04 15.04
N LYS A 222 9.75 11.64 13.93
CA LYS A 222 9.76 10.30 13.36
C LYS A 222 9.91 9.21 14.43
N LEU A 223 9.12 8.14 14.29
CA LEU A 223 9.26 6.92 15.08
C LEU A 223 10.48 6.11 14.63
N ASN A 224 11.53 6.10 15.45
CA ASN A 224 12.76 5.34 15.21
C ASN A 224 12.80 3.98 15.94
N VAL A 225 11.66 3.53 16.50
CA VAL A 225 11.58 2.20 17.13
C VAL A 225 11.82 1.11 16.09
N LEU A 226 12.62 0.10 16.45
CA LEU A 226 12.80 -1.09 15.64
C LEU A 226 11.46 -1.85 15.58
N VAL A 227 11.03 -2.17 14.37
CA VAL A 227 9.94 -3.12 14.13
C VAL A 227 10.57 -4.34 13.50
N GLU A 228 10.65 -5.45 14.22
CA GLU A 228 11.13 -6.72 13.70
C GLU A 228 10.14 -7.27 12.68
N PHE A 229 10.62 -7.58 11.47
CA PHE A 229 9.82 -8.17 10.41
C PHE A 229 10.51 -9.41 9.85
N PRO A 230 9.76 -10.48 9.52
CA PRO A 230 10.35 -11.72 9.03
C PRO A 230 10.79 -11.58 7.56
N LEU A 231 11.99 -12.06 7.21
CA LEU A 231 12.44 -12.07 5.81
C LEU A 231 11.72 -13.12 4.96
N SER A 232 11.12 -14.13 5.59
CA SER A 232 10.40 -15.23 4.93
C SER A 232 9.26 -15.71 5.80
N ASN A 233 8.29 -16.39 5.18
CA ASN A 233 7.17 -17.04 5.87
C ASN A 233 6.32 -16.09 6.73
N LEU A 234 6.06 -14.87 6.25
CA LEU A 234 5.06 -14.00 6.85
C LEU A 234 3.66 -14.59 6.59
N ASP A 235 3.09 -15.23 7.61
CA ASP A 235 1.72 -15.75 7.54
C ASP A 235 0.69 -14.64 7.76
N MET A 236 -0.14 -14.39 6.75
CA MET A 236 -1.22 -13.41 6.80
C MET A 236 -2.61 -14.03 7.07
N SER A 237 -2.70 -15.36 7.24
CA SER A 237 -3.94 -16.08 7.55
C SER A 237 -4.73 -15.51 8.73
N PRO A 238 -4.10 -15.07 9.84
CA PRO A 238 -4.83 -14.51 10.99
C PRO A 238 -5.64 -13.24 10.67
N TYR A 239 -5.33 -12.56 9.56
CA TYR A 239 -5.95 -11.31 9.16
C TYR A 239 -6.97 -11.49 8.01
N ALA A 240 -7.16 -12.73 7.53
CA ALA A 240 -8.04 -13.04 6.41
C ALA A 240 -9.51 -12.99 6.82
N ALA A 241 -10.38 -12.48 5.95
CA ALA A 241 -11.83 -12.43 6.17
C ALA A 241 -12.50 -13.81 6.01
N THR A 242 -11.89 -14.70 5.23
CA THR A 242 -12.39 -16.05 4.94
C THR A 242 -11.28 -17.08 5.14
N ARG A 243 -11.68 -18.31 5.49
CA ARG A 243 -10.73 -19.44 5.56
C ARG A 243 -10.42 -19.91 4.14
N GLY A 244 -9.15 -20.06 3.83
CA GLY A 244 -8.67 -20.46 2.52
C GLY A 244 -7.20 -20.89 2.57
N PRO A 245 -6.53 -21.00 1.42
CA PRO A 245 -5.08 -21.23 1.37
C PRO A 245 -4.35 -20.15 2.15
N ALA A 246 -3.38 -20.55 2.97
CA ALA A 246 -2.62 -19.63 3.79
C ALA A 246 -1.83 -18.64 2.91
N PRO A 247 -2.10 -17.33 2.98
CA PRO A 247 -1.35 -16.32 2.24
C PRO A 247 -0.02 -16.07 2.96
N VAL A 248 0.98 -16.86 2.60
CA VAL A 248 2.34 -16.77 3.13
C VAL A 248 3.20 -15.93 2.21
N TYR A 249 3.97 -14.98 2.76
CA TYR A 249 4.78 -14.06 1.97
C TYR A 249 6.27 -14.10 2.34
N ASN A 250 7.12 -13.80 1.36
CA ASN A 250 8.56 -13.60 1.54
C ASN A 250 8.96 -12.16 1.22
N LEU A 251 9.85 -11.59 2.03
CA LEU A 251 10.34 -10.24 1.80
C LEU A 251 11.36 -10.25 0.66
N TYR A 252 11.22 -9.33 -0.29
CA TYR A 252 12.18 -9.16 -1.39
C TYR A 252 12.75 -7.74 -1.48
N ALA A 253 12.13 -6.73 -0.88
CA ALA A 253 12.69 -5.39 -0.81
C ALA A 253 12.24 -4.60 0.42
N VAL A 254 13.07 -3.64 0.82
CA VAL A 254 12.81 -2.65 1.88
C VAL A 254 13.23 -1.28 1.37
N SER A 255 12.35 -0.29 1.46
CA SER A 255 12.73 1.12 1.41
C SER A 255 13.05 1.57 2.83
N ASN A 256 14.28 1.99 3.06
CA ASN A 256 14.76 2.52 4.33
C ASN A 256 14.76 4.04 4.29
N HIS A 257 14.53 4.66 5.44
CA HIS A 257 14.65 6.10 5.61
C HIS A 257 15.54 6.40 6.82
N SER A 258 16.61 7.16 6.61
CA SER A 258 17.44 7.76 7.65
C SER A 258 17.11 9.23 7.84
N GLY A 259 17.21 9.76 9.06
CA GLY A 259 16.91 11.17 9.35
C GLY A 259 15.52 11.43 9.94
N THR A 260 14.99 12.63 9.70
CA THR A 260 13.83 13.24 10.37
C THR A 260 12.61 13.36 9.44
N THR A 261 11.48 13.85 9.95
CA THR A 261 10.27 14.08 9.14
C THR A 261 10.46 15.11 8.02
N TYR A 262 11.41 16.05 8.16
CA TYR A 262 11.58 17.16 7.21
C TYR A 262 12.81 17.02 6.30
N SER A 263 13.76 16.20 6.72
CA SER A 263 15.01 15.97 6.01
C SER A 263 15.56 14.60 6.38
N GLY A 264 16.02 13.86 5.39
CA GLY A 264 16.57 12.53 5.53
C GLY A 264 17.20 12.03 4.25
N HIS A 265 17.38 10.71 4.19
CA HIS A 265 17.93 10.01 3.04
C HIS A 265 17.24 8.66 2.89
N TYR A 266 16.90 8.28 1.66
CA TYR A 266 16.30 6.98 1.38
C TYR A 266 17.33 6.05 0.75
N THR A 267 17.35 4.80 1.21
CA THR A 267 18.09 3.70 0.56
C THR A 267 17.14 2.52 0.33
N ALA A 268 17.55 1.56 -0.49
CA ALA A 268 16.78 0.33 -0.68
C ALA A 268 17.64 -0.90 -0.39
N TYR A 269 17.09 -1.84 0.36
CA TYR A 269 17.64 -3.20 0.45
C TYR A 269 16.80 -4.11 -0.43
N CYS A 270 17.41 -4.76 -1.41
CA CYS A 270 16.70 -5.65 -2.33
C CYS A 270 17.38 -7.01 -2.40
N LYS A 271 16.57 -8.07 -2.39
CA LYS A 271 17.01 -9.43 -2.63
C LYS A 271 17.07 -9.68 -4.13
N HIS A 272 18.23 -10.07 -4.63
CA HIS A 272 18.40 -10.40 -6.04
C HIS A 272 17.61 -11.67 -6.37
N PRO A 273 16.72 -11.66 -7.39
CA PRO A 273 15.75 -12.73 -7.62
C PRO A 273 16.37 -14.06 -8.07
N TYR A 274 17.56 -14.03 -8.69
CA TYR A 274 18.21 -15.24 -9.20
C TYR A 274 19.23 -15.84 -8.23
N THR A 275 19.98 -15.00 -7.51
CA THR A 275 21.03 -15.46 -6.60
C THR A 275 20.54 -15.55 -5.16
N GLY A 276 19.49 -14.82 -4.81
CA GLY A 276 18.97 -14.73 -3.44
C GLY A 276 19.77 -13.81 -2.50
N ASP A 277 20.82 -13.17 -3.01
CA ASP A 277 21.69 -12.28 -2.22
C ASP A 277 21.04 -10.91 -2.00
N TRP A 278 21.28 -10.33 -0.83
CA TRP A 278 20.82 -8.99 -0.52
C TRP A 278 21.86 -7.93 -0.87
N HIS A 279 21.38 -6.82 -1.45
CA HIS A 279 22.18 -5.67 -1.77
C HIS A 279 21.54 -4.39 -1.24
N GLU A 280 22.36 -3.45 -0.79
CA GLU A 280 21.98 -2.07 -0.54
C GLU A 280 22.18 -1.25 -1.82
N TYR A 281 21.15 -0.50 -2.18
CA TYR A 281 21.13 0.49 -3.24
C TYR A 281 21.05 1.87 -2.58
N ASN A 282 22.17 2.58 -2.60
CA ASN A 282 22.31 3.92 -2.08
C ASN A 282 22.71 4.85 -3.22
N ASP A 283 21.70 5.43 -3.87
CA ASP A 283 21.81 6.19 -5.10
C ASP A 283 22.60 5.42 -6.19
N SER A 284 23.78 5.91 -6.57
CA SER A 284 24.64 5.32 -7.59
C SER A 284 25.55 4.20 -7.06
N ARG A 285 25.49 3.88 -5.77
CA ARG A 285 26.34 2.86 -5.14
C ARG A 285 25.50 1.64 -4.77
N VAL A 286 25.97 0.48 -5.21
CA VAL A 286 25.41 -0.82 -4.83
C VAL A 286 26.45 -1.60 -4.05
N SER A 287 26.08 -2.11 -2.88
CA SER A 287 26.95 -2.89 -2.01
C SER A 287 26.22 -4.14 -1.52
N PRO A 288 26.93 -5.27 -1.32
CA PRO A 288 26.32 -6.44 -0.70
C PRO A 288 25.98 -6.15 0.77
N ILE A 289 24.85 -6.67 1.24
CA ILE A 289 24.45 -6.59 2.65
C ILE A 289 24.09 -7.99 3.17
N ASN A 290 24.52 -8.32 4.39
CA ASN A 290 24.15 -9.58 5.01
C ASN A 290 22.66 -9.55 5.40
N SER A 291 21.94 -10.66 5.16
CA SER A 291 20.51 -10.78 5.50
C SER A 291 20.19 -10.41 6.95
N ARG A 292 21.11 -10.66 7.90
CA ARG A 292 20.95 -10.29 9.32
C ARG A 292 20.85 -8.78 9.56
N ASN A 293 21.33 -7.97 8.63
CA ASN A 293 21.35 -6.51 8.72
C ASN A 293 20.17 -5.86 7.96
N VAL A 294 19.35 -6.64 7.25
CA VAL A 294 18.20 -6.12 6.50
C VAL A 294 17.13 -5.58 7.44
N VAL A 295 16.96 -6.20 8.61
CA VAL A 295 16.04 -5.74 9.64
C VAL A 295 16.68 -4.59 10.42
N SER A 296 16.16 -3.38 10.27
CA SER A 296 16.66 -2.18 10.94
C SER A 296 15.52 -1.24 11.35
N SER A 297 15.82 -0.27 12.23
CA SER A 297 14.89 0.79 12.62
C SER A 297 14.57 1.78 11.49
N GLU A 298 15.34 1.74 10.40
CA GLU A 298 15.16 2.63 9.24
C GLU A 298 14.13 2.11 8.25
N ALA A 299 13.79 0.83 8.31
CA ALA A 299 12.80 0.21 7.42
C ALA A 299 11.48 0.99 7.46
N TYR A 300 11.03 1.45 6.29
CA TYR A 300 9.87 2.34 6.15
C TYR A 300 8.76 1.71 5.31
N VAL A 301 9.09 1.16 4.14
CA VAL A 301 8.16 0.42 3.28
C VAL A 301 8.73 -0.97 3.01
N LEU A 302 7.95 -2.01 3.29
CA LEU A 302 8.32 -3.41 3.11
C LEU A 302 7.58 -3.97 1.89
N PHE A 303 8.29 -4.70 1.04
CA PHE A 303 7.74 -5.35 -0.15
C PHE A 303 7.84 -6.86 -0.01
N TYR A 304 6.67 -7.49 0.06
CA TYR A 304 6.49 -8.91 0.24
C TYR A 304 5.89 -9.53 -1.03
N GLU A 305 6.43 -10.63 -1.50
CA GLU A 305 5.86 -11.43 -2.60
C GLU A 305 5.20 -12.69 -2.05
N LEU A 306 4.06 -13.08 -2.62
CA LEU A 306 3.36 -14.29 -2.23
C LEU A 306 4.26 -15.50 -2.50
N ALA A 307 4.47 -16.33 -1.49
CA ALA A 307 5.25 -17.55 -1.62
C ALA A 307 4.57 -18.46 -2.64
N ARG A 308 5.34 -18.92 -3.63
CA ARG A 308 4.85 -19.97 -4.54
C ARG A 308 4.78 -21.26 -3.73
N HIS A 309 3.61 -21.90 -3.72
CA HIS A 309 3.51 -23.28 -3.28
C HIS A 309 4.33 -24.12 -4.26
N THR A 310 5.53 -24.53 -3.84
CA THR A 310 6.31 -25.59 -4.50
C THR A 310 5.70 -26.94 -4.20
#